data_AF-A0A925EQR0-F1
#
_entry.id   AF-A0A925EQR0-F1
#
_cell.length_a   1.000
_cell.length_b   1.000
_cell.length_c   1.000
_cell.angle_alpha   90.00
_cell.angle_beta   90.00
_cell.angle_gamma   90.00
#
_symmetry.space_group_name_H-M   'P 1'
#
loop_
_entity.id
_entity.type
_entity.pdbx_description
1 polymer ?
#
loop_
_entity_poly.entity_id
_entity_poly.type
_entity_poly.pdbx_seq_one_letter_code
_entity_poly.pdbx_strand_id
1 'polypeptide(L)'
;MTSVETYEWLLDGFFWFTAGMGMLVAHSSNGMEAIGYDASSQTHRSRFFDNAGNAPTYQVTVRDNVWTYIGELQRATFEFSDDGNKMTTHWDSKKTDGEDWLPLCDLKVTKVK
;
A
#
# COMPACT_ATOMS: atom_id res chain seq x y z
N MET A 1 14.01 13.14 -0.12
CA MET A 1 13.63 12.59 1.19
C MET A 1 13.52 11.09 1.01
N THR A 2 14.10 10.29 1.91
CA THR A 2 14.19 8.83 1.80
C THR A 2 13.70 8.24 3.11
N SER A 3 12.94 7.15 3.04
CA SER A 3 12.50 6.40 4.21
C SER A 3 12.74 4.91 3.98
N VAL A 4 12.62 4.09 5.02
CA VAL A 4 12.90 2.66 4.97
C VAL A 4 11.69 1.89 5.48
N GLU A 5 11.22 0.98 4.65
CA GLU A 5 10.12 0.07 4.94
C GLU A 5 10.65 -1.36 5.06
N THR A 6 10.21 -2.11 6.08
CA THR A 6 10.53 -3.53 6.24
C THR A 6 9.28 -4.34 5.98
N TYR A 7 9.44 -5.41 5.21
CA TYR A 7 8.38 -6.34 4.83
C TYR A 7 8.74 -7.71 5.41
N GLU A 8 7.84 -8.32 6.18
CA GLU A 8 8.00 -9.68 6.72
C GLU A 8 6.71 -10.50 6.53
N TRP A 9 6.87 -11.82 6.56
CA TRP A 9 5.74 -12.76 6.57
C TRP A 9 5.37 -13.08 8.02
N LEU A 10 4.09 -13.04 8.38
CA LEU A 10 3.65 -13.61 9.68
C LEU A 10 3.32 -15.11 9.52
N LEU A 11 3.37 -15.80 10.67
CA LEU A 11 3.10 -17.23 10.91
C LEU A 11 2.42 -17.99 9.76
N ASP A 12 3.05 -19.10 9.37
CA ASP A 12 2.61 -20.04 8.31
C ASP A 12 2.44 -19.44 6.91
N GLY A 13 2.88 -18.19 6.66
CA GLY A 13 3.03 -17.62 5.32
C GLY A 13 1.76 -16.97 4.74
N PHE A 14 0.78 -16.64 5.58
CA PHE A 14 -0.52 -16.12 5.13
C PHE A 14 -0.71 -14.61 5.26
N PHE A 15 0.29 -13.88 5.79
CA PHE A 15 0.17 -12.43 6.01
C PHE A 15 1.39 -11.68 5.52
N TRP A 16 1.15 -10.55 4.86
CA TRP A 16 2.16 -9.51 4.70
C TRP A 16 2.10 -8.60 5.90
N PHE A 17 3.25 -8.42 6.54
CA PHE A 17 3.51 -7.40 7.53
C PHE A 17 4.44 -6.38 6.91
N THR A 18 4.01 -5.12 6.86
CA THR A 18 4.95 -4.02 6.66
C THR A 18 5.13 -3.35 8.02
N ALA A 19 6.33 -3.44 8.58
CA ALA A 19 6.78 -2.48 9.58
C ALA A 19 7.88 -1.66 8.94
N GLY A 20 7.57 -0.42 8.60
CA GLY A 20 8.63 0.53 8.53
C GLY A 20 8.18 1.95 8.48
N MET A 21 9.18 2.80 8.55
CA MET A 21 9.06 4.23 8.62
C MET A 21 8.89 4.71 7.18
N GLY A 22 7.63 4.94 6.76
CA GLY A 22 7.21 5.23 5.39
C GLY A 22 6.34 6.47 5.30
N MET A 23 6.89 7.61 4.87
CA MET A 23 6.11 8.85 4.69
C MET A 23 5.29 8.81 3.39
N LEU A 24 3.96 8.72 3.52
CA LEU A 24 3.04 9.16 2.47
C LEU A 24 2.78 10.66 2.67
N VAL A 25 3.41 11.47 1.82
CA VAL A 25 3.21 12.91 1.58
C VAL A 25 2.73 13.78 2.75
N ALA A 26 3.61 14.70 3.17
CA ALA A 26 3.41 15.83 4.07
C ALA A 26 3.17 15.54 5.57
N HIS A 27 3.01 14.28 5.98
CA HIS A 27 3.04 13.91 7.39
C HIS A 27 3.93 12.69 7.62
N SER A 28 4.71 12.69 8.70
CA SER A 28 5.44 11.53 9.18
C SER A 28 4.46 10.45 9.65
N SER A 29 3.86 9.72 8.70
CA SER A 29 2.99 8.60 8.96
C SER A 29 3.84 7.37 9.24
N ASN A 30 4.14 7.11 10.51
CA ASN A 30 4.57 5.77 10.88
C ASN A 30 3.33 4.90 10.90
N GLY A 31 3.33 3.84 10.11
CA GLY A 31 2.20 2.94 10.06
C GLY A 31 2.59 1.51 9.78
N MET A 32 1.61 0.63 9.93
CA MET A 32 1.73 -0.77 9.58
C MET A 32 0.58 -1.19 8.68
N GLU A 33 0.88 -2.07 7.75
CA GLU A 33 -0.10 -2.69 6.89
C GLU A 33 -0.16 -4.20 7.16
N ALA A 34 -1.39 -4.70 7.29
CA ALA A 34 -1.67 -6.13 7.27
C ALA A 34 -2.44 -6.46 6.00
N ILE A 35 -1.93 -7.39 5.19
CA ILE A 35 -2.61 -7.90 3.99
C ILE A 35 -2.91 -9.38 4.16
N GLY A 36 -4.16 -9.76 3.94
CA GLY A 36 -4.61 -11.15 3.93
C GLY A 36 -5.41 -11.49 2.68
N TYR A 37 -5.48 -12.77 2.33
CA TYR A 37 -6.29 -13.25 1.21
C TYR A 37 -7.71 -13.59 1.66
N ASP A 38 -8.71 -13.10 0.93
CA ASP A 38 -10.12 -13.44 1.10
C ASP A 38 -10.56 -14.41 -0.02
N ALA A 39 -10.70 -15.68 0.35
CA ALA A 39 -11.08 -16.73 -0.59
C ALA A 39 -12.50 -16.57 -1.16
N SER A 40 -13.40 -15.84 -0.49
CA SER A 40 -14.77 -15.66 -0.94
C SER A 40 -14.87 -14.68 -2.11
N SER A 41 -14.10 -13.60 -2.06
CA SER A 41 -14.00 -12.59 -3.13
C SER A 41 -12.87 -12.88 -4.11
N GLN A 42 -12.02 -13.86 -3.83
CA GLN A 42 -10.77 -14.16 -4.55
C GLN A 42 -9.86 -12.93 -4.68
N THR A 43 -9.91 -12.04 -3.69
CA THR A 43 -9.07 -10.84 -3.63
C THR A 43 -8.31 -10.78 -2.32
N HIS A 44 -7.34 -9.88 -2.24
CA HIS A 44 -6.66 -9.57 -1.00
C HIS A 44 -7.38 -8.41 -0.30
N ARG A 45 -7.29 -8.37 1.02
CA ARG A 45 -7.74 -7.24 1.83
C ARG A 45 -6.54 -6.71 2.59
N SER A 46 -6.29 -5.42 2.42
CA SER A 46 -5.27 -4.68 3.16
C SER A 46 -5.92 -3.82 4.22
N ARG A 47 -5.31 -3.73 5.39
CA ARG A 47 -5.63 -2.75 6.41
C ARG A 47 -4.38 -2.05 6.90
N PHE A 48 -4.40 -0.73 6.80
CA PHE A 48 -3.34 0.13 7.29
C PHE A 48 -3.70 0.69 8.67
N PHE A 49 -2.69 1.03 9.47
CA PHE A 49 -2.83 1.75 10.74
C PHE A 49 -1.68 2.74 10.85
N ASP A 50 -1.96 4.04 11.02
CA ASP A 50 -0.92 5.05 11.21
C ASP A 50 -0.93 5.70 12.60
N ASN A 51 0.14 6.42 12.90
CA ASN A 51 0.33 7.18 14.13
C ASN A 51 -0.57 8.42 14.27
N ALA A 52 -1.34 8.79 13.23
CA ALA A 52 -2.39 9.80 13.31
C ALA A 52 -3.77 9.19 13.65
N GLY A 53 -3.84 7.86 13.80
CA GLY A 53 -5.07 7.13 14.12
C GLY A 53 -5.92 6.80 12.89
N ASN A 54 -5.42 7.01 11.68
CA ASN A 54 -6.10 6.56 10.47
C ASN A 54 -5.95 5.05 10.32
N ALA A 55 -7.03 4.40 9.89
CA ALA A 55 -7.03 2.95 9.68
C ALA A 55 -7.77 2.53 8.40
N PRO A 56 -7.36 3.04 7.22
CA PRO A 56 -8.06 2.76 5.97
C PRO A 56 -7.95 1.27 5.61
N THR A 57 -8.96 0.80 4.89
CA THR A 57 -9.03 -0.56 4.37
C THR A 57 -9.09 -0.51 2.86
N TYR A 58 -8.39 -1.44 2.23
CA TYR A 58 -8.33 -1.55 0.78
C TYR A 58 -8.72 -2.96 0.35
N GLN A 59 -9.48 -3.04 -0.74
CA GLN A 59 -9.50 -4.23 -1.56
C GLN A 59 -8.28 -4.20 -2.47
N VAL A 60 -7.56 -5.32 -2.55
CA VAL A 60 -6.31 -5.43 -3.28
C VAL A 60 -6.42 -6.54 -4.31
N THR A 61 -6.14 -6.19 -5.56
CA THR A 61 -6.07 -7.15 -6.66
C THR A 61 -4.64 -7.24 -7.16
N VAL A 62 -4.20 -8.46 -7.46
CA VAL A 62 -2.85 -8.73 -7.95
C VAL A 62 -2.99 -9.33 -9.35
N ARG A 63 -2.34 -8.70 -10.33
CA ARG A 63 -2.23 -9.20 -11.70
C ARG A 63 -0.78 -9.05 -12.13
N ASP A 64 -0.12 -10.17 -12.37
CA ASP A 64 1.31 -10.22 -12.69
C ASP A 64 2.15 -9.45 -11.65
N ASN A 65 2.89 -8.43 -12.09
CA ASN A 65 3.72 -7.56 -11.27
C ASN A 65 3.02 -6.27 -10.83
N VAL A 66 1.69 -6.17 -11.01
CA VAL A 66 0.91 -4.97 -10.68
C VAL A 66 -0.12 -5.28 -9.59
N TRP A 67 -0.07 -4.49 -8.53
CA TRP A 67 -1.04 -4.54 -7.44
C TRP A 67 -1.91 -3.29 -7.49
N THR A 68 -3.22 -3.46 -7.38
CA THR A 68 -4.17 -2.35 -7.37
C THR A 68 -4.93 -2.33 -6.06
N TYR A 69 -4.87 -1.20 -5.38
CA TYR A 69 -5.54 -0.91 -4.10
C TYR A 69 -6.73 0.00 -4.35
N ILE A 70 -7.90 -0.39 -3.86
CA ILE A 70 -9.11 0.44 -3.91
C ILE A 70 -9.68 0.55 -2.50
N GLY A 71 -9.69 1.77 -1.97
CA GLY A 71 -10.30 2.14 -0.69
C GLY A 71 -11.38 3.19 -0.89
N GLU A 72 -11.97 3.64 0.21
CA GLU A 72 -13.06 4.63 0.19
C GLU A 72 -12.60 6.01 -0.30
N LEU A 73 -11.45 6.47 0.20
CA LEU A 73 -10.92 7.81 -0.05
C LEU A 73 -9.61 7.81 -0.84
N GLN A 74 -8.97 6.66 -0.98
CA GLN A 74 -7.67 6.51 -1.62
C GLN A 74 -7.66 5.27 -2.50
N ARG A 75 -6.91 5.35 -3.60
CA ARG A 75 -6.58 4.22 -4.45
C ARG A 75 -5.14 4.31 -4.87
N ALA A 76 -4.55 3.16 -5.19
CA ALA A 76 -3.17 3.12 -5.64
C ALA A 76 -2.90 1.99 -6.62
N THR A 77 -1.85 2.18 -7.42
CA THR A 77 -1.26 1.13 -8.25
C THR A 77 0.20 0.99 -7.90
N PHE A 78 0.64 -0.23 -7.61
CA PHE A 78 2.02 -0.56 -7.29
C PHE A 78 2.54 -1.48 -8.39
N GLU A 79 3.62 -1.06 -9.05
CA GLU A 79 4.26 -1.82 -10.11
C GLU A 79 5.65 -2.26 -9.66
N PHE A 80 5.89 -3.56 -9.67
CA PHE A 80 7.15 -4.18 -9.28
C PHE A 80 8.00 -4.48 -10.52
N SER A 81 9.31 -4.25 -10.46
CA SER A 81 10.21 -4.68 -11.53
C SER A 81 10.32 -6.21 -11.59
N ASP A 82 10.64 -6.76 -12.76
CA ASP A 82 10.77 -8.21 -13.00
C ASP A 82 11.79 -8.88 -12.05
N ASP A 83 12.82 -8.14 -11.63
CA ASP A 83 13.85 -8.61 -10.71
C ASP A 83 13.47 -8.45 -9.22
N GLY A 84 12.28 -7.89 -8.93
CA GLY A 84 11.76 -7.65 -7.59
C GLY A 84 12.53 -6.62 -6.76
N ASN A 85 13.45 -5.86 -7.37
CA ASN A 85 14.30 -4.92 -6.65
C ASN A 85 13.77 -3.48 -6.62
N LYS A 86 12.77 -3.16 -7.44
CA LYS A 86 12.16 -1.84 -7.50
C LYS A 86 10.64 -1.95 -7.45
N MET A 87 10.04 -0.92 -6.87
CA MET A 87 8.60 -0.71 -6.87
C MET A 87 8.32 0.76 -7.17
N THR A 88 7.38 1.02 -8.06
CA THR A 88 6.84 2.37 -8.29
C THR A 88 5.39 2.38 -7.85
N THR A 89 4.97 3.39 -7.10
CA THR A 89 3.58 3.51 -6.66
C THR A 89 2.99 4.81 -7.17
N HIS A 90 1.75 4.75 -7.65
CA HIS A 90 0.93 5.92 -7.95
C HIS A 90 -0.29 5.92 -7.04
N TRP A 91 -0.53 7.04 -6.34
CA TRP A 91 -1.66 7.21 -5.43
C TRP A 91 -2.56 8.32 -5.91
N ASP A 92 -3.86 8.08 -5.83
CA ASP A 92 -4.89 9.09 -5.95
C ASP A 92 -5.70 9.20 -4.66
N SER A 93 -6.17 10.41 -4.35
CA SER A 93 -7.19 10.66 -3.32
C SER A 93 -8.50 11.12 -3.96
N LYS A 94 -9.62 10.68 -3.41
CA LYS A 94 -10.95 11.14 -3.80
C LYS A 94 -11.14 12.59 -3.36
N LYS A 95 -11.73 13.43 -4.21
CA LYS A 95 -12.16 14.78 -3.80
C LYS A 95 -13.25 14.68 -2.72
N THR A 96 -13.23 15.61 -1.78
CA THR A 96 -14.24 15.71 -0.71
C THR A 96 -15.62 16.12 -1.21
N ASP A 97 -15.72 16.75 -2.39
CA ASP A 97 -16.95 17.32 -2.96
C ASP A 97 -17.41 16.64 -4.26
N GLY A 98 -16.89 15.45 -4.58
CA GLY A 98 -17.30 14.72 -5.79
C GLY A 98 -16.74 13.31 -5.91
N GLU A 99 -16.94 12.71 -7.08
CA GLU A 99 -16.45 11.36 -7.41
C GLU A 99 -15.10 11.37 -8.15
N ASP A 100 -14.52 12.56 -8.36
CA ASP A 100 -13.24 12.70 -9.03
C ASP A 100 -12.08 12.19 -8.14
N TRP A 101 -11.13 11.54 -8.79
CA TRP A 101 -9.85 11.15 -8.21
C TRP A 101 -8.79 12.17 -8.62
N LEU A 102 -8.02 12.65 -7.66
CA LEU A 102 -6.90 13.56 -7.88
C LEU A 102 -5.58 12.87 -7.53
N PRO A 103 -4.51 13.10 -8.33
CA PRO A 103 -3.19 12.62 -7.99
C PRO A 103 -2.77 13.10 -6.60
N LEU A 104 -2.41 12.14 -5.75
CA LEU A 104 -1.89 12.39 -4.41
C LEU A 104 -0.36 12.41 -4.45
N CYS A 105 0.26 11.31 -4.92
CA CYS A 105 1.71 11.20 -5.00
C CYS A 105 2.21 10.03 -5.84
N ASP A 106 3.49 10.11 -6.22
CA ASP A 106 4.26 9.01 -6.78
C ASP A 106 5.45 8.67 -5.88
N LEU A 107 5.69 7.38 -5.64
CA LEU A 107 6.85 6.91 -4.88
C LEU A 107 7.68 5.95 -5.72
N LYS A 108 8.98 5.96 -5.50
CA LYS A 108 9.93 5.00 -6.07
C LYS A 108 10.70 4.36 -4.93
N VAL A 109 10.57 3.05 -4.82
CA VAL A 109 11.16 2.23 -3.77
C VAL A 109 12.21 1.32 -4.38
N THR A 110 13.32 1.12 -3.68
CA THR A 110 14.37 0.17 -4.05
C THR A 110 14.63 -0.73 -2.86
N LYS A 111 14.69 -2.03 -3.11
CA LYS A 111 14.99 -3.04 -2.09
C LYS A 111 16.40 -2.82 -1.54
N VAL A 112 16.50 -2.68 -0.22
CA VAL A 112 17.79 -2.62 0.48
C VAL A 112 18.32 -4.04 0.66
N LYS A 113 19.63 -4.22 0.48
CA LYS A 113 20.33 -5.50 0.66
C LYS A 113 20.75 -5.70 2.11
#